data_AF-A0AAU6TKH4-F1
#
_entry.id   AF-A0AAU6TKH4-F1
#
_cell.length_a   1.000
_cell.length_b   1.000
_cell.length_c   1.000
_cell.angle_alpha   90.00
_cell.angle_beta   90.00
_cell.angle_gamma   90.00
#
_symmetry.space_group_name_H-M   'P 1'
#
loop_
_entity.id
_entity.type
_entity.pdbx_description
1 polymer ?
#
loop_
_entity_poly.entity_id
_entity_poly.type
_entity_poly.pdbx_seq_one_letter_code
_entity_poly.pdbx_strand_id
1 'polypeptide(L)'
;MIQFKRGVIVKKKPFPRQSKADHTQEIALDHGRGVIKDNALKAVVTSSLFRTRVVKAQKGKGSFKRQAKHKGQEPCTKGNRFFFVQGFSFITA
;
A
#
# COMPACT_ATOMS: atom_id res chain seq x y z
N MET A 1 26.46 -42.11 30.94
CA MET A 1 26.26 -41.53 29.60
C MET A 1 25.57 -42.60 28.77
N ILE A 2 24.37 -42.48 28.23
CA ILE A 2 23.52 -41.33 27.83
C ILE A 2 22.06 -41.77 28.04
N GLN A 3 21.25 -40.91 28.68
CA GLN A 3 19.83 -41.16 28.93
C GLN A 3 19.00 -40.75 27.70
N PHE A 4 18.12 -41.63 27.20
CA PHE A 4 17.13 -41.28 26.17
C PHE A 4 15.81 -40.89 26.84
N LYS A 5 15.50 -39.58 26.86
CA LYS A 5 14.25 -39.03 27.40
C LYS A 5 13.17 -39.08 26.32
N ARG A 6 12.08 -39.81 26.57
CA ARG A 6 10.93 -39.91 25.65
C ARG A 6 10.31 -38.52 25.43
N GLY A 7 10.17 -38.13 24.16
CA GLY A 7 9.53 -36.88 23.77
C GLY A 7 8.01 -36.93 24.01
N VAL A 8 7.47 -35.89 24.64
CA VAL A 8 6.02 -35.68 24.79
C VAL A 8 5.49 -35.15 23.46
N ILE A 9 4.53 -35.84 22.86
CA ILE A 9 3.80 -35.34 21.68
C ILE A 9 2.94 -34.17 22.13
N VAL A 10 3.38 -32.95 21.84
CA VAL A 10 2.55 -31.75 22.01
C VAL A 10 1.54 -31.71 20.86
N LYS A 11 0.26 -32.02 21.14
CA LYS A 11 -0.83 -31.74 20.21
C LYS A 11 -0.85 -30.22 19.93
N LYS A 12 -0.42 -29.80 18.74
CA LYS A 12 -0.68 -28.44 18.28
C LYS A 12 -2.20 -28.30 18.13
N LYS A 13 -2.82 -27.40 18.92
CA LYS A 13 -4.23 -27.05 18.73
C LYS A 13 -4.39 -26.51 17.29
N PRO A 14 -5.38 -26.97 16.51
CA PRO A 14 -5.62 -26.38 15.20
C PRO A 14 -5.94 -24.90 15.40
N PHE A 15 -5.23 -24.02 14.70
CA PHE A 15 -5.54 -22.59 14.70
C PHE A 15 -7.01 -22.43 14.29
N PRO A 16 -7.82 -21.66 15.04
CA PRO A 16 -9.20 -21.42 14.66
C PRO A 16 -9.20 -20.84 13.26
N ARG A 17 -9.83 -21.55 12.32
CA ARG A 17 -10.08 -21.04 10.98
C ARG A 17 -11.03 -19.86 11.16
N GLN A 18 -10.51 -18.64 11.14
CA GLN A 18 -11.31 -17.44 11.19
C GLN A 18 -12.18 -17.45 9.92
N SER A 19 -13.46 -17.83 10.04
CA SER A 19 -14.44 -17.56 9.00
C SER A 19 -14.53 -16.03 8.91
N LYS A 20 -14.07 -15.47 7.80
CA LYS A 20 -14.23 -14.04 7.54
C LYS A 20 -15.73 -13.75 7.49
N ALA A 21 -16.28 -13.22 8.58
CA ALA A 21 -17.59 -12.62 8.56
C ALA A 21 -17.43 -11.32 7.77
N ASP A 22 -18.03 -11.27 6.58
CA ASP A 22 -18.01 -10.10 5.72
C ASP A 22 -18.75 -8.95 6.45
N HIS A 23 -17.98 -8.01 6.97
CA HIS A 23 -18.48 -6.77 7.56
C HIS A 23 -19.02 -5.89 6.42
N THR A 24 -20.21 -6.22 5.95
CA THR A 24 -20.90 -5.46 4.90
C THR A 24 -21.52 -4.24 5.57
N GLN A 25 -20.74 -3.17 5.73
CA GLN A 25 -21.29 -1.88 6.11
C GLN A 25 -21.93 -1.26 4.87
N GLU A 26 -23.24 -1.03 4.92
CA GLU A 26 -23.99 -0.34 3.88
C GLU A 26 -23.63 1.15 3.90
N ILE A 27 -22.60 1.52 3.15
CA ILE A 27 -22.24 2.92 2.95
C ILE A 27 -22.96 3.39 1.68
N ALA A 28 -24.07 4.10 1.86
CA ALA A 28 -24.78 4.75 0.77
C ALA A 28 -23.91 5.89 0.20
N LEU A 29 -23.22 5.61 -0.91
CA LEU A 29 -22.37 6.56 -1.63
C LEU A 29 -23.05 6.97 -2.92
N ASP A 30 -23.13 8.28 -3.15
CA ASP A 30 -23.57 8.78 -4.45
C ASP A 30 -22.45 8.58 -5.49
N HIS A 31 -22.73 7.73 -6.48
CA HIS A 31 -21.82 7.40 -7.57
C HIS A 31 -21.99 8.33 -8.79
N GLY A 32 -23.02 9.20 -8.82
CA GLY A 32 -23.28 10.15 -9.91
C GLY A 32 -23.65 9.49 -11.24
N ARG A 33 -24.02 8.21 -11.25
CA ARG A 33 -24.36 7.43 -12.46
C ARG A 33 -25.87 7.23 -12.67
N GLY A 34 -26.71 7.75 -11.78
CA GLY A 34 -28.16 7.55 -11.79
C GLY A 34 -28.55 6.10 -11.50
N VAL A 35 -29.68 5.65 -12.04
CA VAL A 35 -30.20 4.29 -11.83
C VAL A 35 -29.39 3.28 -12.64
N ILE A 36 -28.73 2.36 -11.96
CA ILE A 36 -27.92 1.29 -12.59
C ILE A 36 -28.84 0.13 -12.98
N LYS A 37 -28.92 -0.18 -14.28
CA LYS A 37 -29.81 -1.22 -14.82
C LYS A 37 -29.13 -2.59 -14.99
N ASP A 38 -27.86 -2.60 -15.39
CA ASP A 38 -27.18 -3.84 -15.78
C ASP A 38 -26.27 -4.40 -14.68
N ASN A 39 -25.16 -3.68 -14.37
CA ASN A 39 -24.14 -4.18 -13.45
C ASN A 39 -23.65 -3.08 -12.50
N ALA A 40 -23.84 -3.33 -11.19
CA ALA A 40 -23.44 -2.42 -10.12
C ALA A 40 -21.92 -2.19 -10.06
N LEU A 41 -21.11 -3.26 -10.12
CA LEU A 41 -19.65 -3.16 -10.00
C LEU A 41 -19.04 -2.34 -11.15
N LYS A 42 -19.51 -2.54 -12.39
CA LYS A 42 -19.04 -1.78 -13.55
C LYS A 42 -19.35 -0.28 -13.40
N ALA A 43 -20.54 0.05 -12.91
CA ALA A 43 -20.92 1.44 -12.67
C ALA A 43 -20.06 2.07 -11.57
N VAL A 44 -19.80 1.32 -10.49
CA VAL A 44 -18.97 1.76 -9.37
C VAL A 44 -17.52 1.96 -9.80
N VAL A 45 -16.90 1.01 -10.48
CA VAL A 45 -15.48 1.09 -10.93
C VAL A 45 -15.23 2.27 -11.87
N THR A 46 -16.22 2.66 -12.65
CA THR A 46 -16.10 3.79 -13.60
C THR A 46 -16.56 5.13 -13.01
N SER A 47 -17.06 5.16 -11.77
CA SER A 47 -17.47 6.38 -11.07
C SER A 47 -16.28 7.18 -10.54
N SER A 48 -16.55 8.39 -10.02
CA SER A 48 -15.50 9.25 -9.44
C SER A 48 -14.79 8.63 -8.23
N LEU A 49 -15.38 7.63 -7.58
CA LEU A 49 -14.80 6.99 -6.40
C LEU A 49 -13.48 6.29 -6.75
N PHE A 50 -13.47 5.58 -7.87
CA PHE A 50 -12.36 4.74 -8.30
C PHE A 50 -11.55 5.44 -9.40
N ARG A 51 -11.00 6.61 -9.07
CA ARG A 51 -10.08 7.32 -9.97
C ARG A 51 -8.61 7.04 -9.60
N THR A 52 -7.78 6.88 -10.63
CA THR A 52 -6.33 6.85 -10.48
C THR A 52 -5.83 8.12 -9.81
N ARG A 53 -5.24 7.99 -8.63
CA ARG A 53 -4.63 9.10 -7.90
C ARG A 53 -3.20 9.31 -8.38
N VAL A 54 -2.84 10.55 -8.68
CA VAL A 54 -1.47 10.93 -9.06
C VAL A 54 -0.85 11.70 -7.93
N VAL A 55 0.27 11.20 -7.40
CA VAL A 55 1.07 11.88 -6.39
C VAL A 55 2.05 12.83 -7.08
N LYS A 56 2.13 14.08 -6.62
CA LYS A 56 3.13 15.02 -7.14
C LYS A 56 4.52 14.53 -6.76
N ALA A 57 5.38 14.39 -7.77
CA ALA A 57 6.78 14.05 -7.59
C ALA A 57 7.49 15.10 -6.71
N GLN A 58 8.49 14.67 -5.94
CA GLN A 58 9.29 15.57 -5.11
C GLN A 58 10.42 16.26 -5.87
N LYS A 59 10.93 15.63 -6.94
CA LYS A 59 11.99 16.14 -7.82
C LYS A 59 11.63 15.87 -9.29
N GLY A 60 12.19 16.64 -10.22
CA GLY A 60 12.00 16.47 -11.66
C GLY A 60 10.77 17.19 -12.25
N LYS A 61 10.19 16.64 -13.33
CA LYS A 61 9.06 17.27 -14.04
C LYS A 61 7.81 17.30 -13.16
N GLY A 62 7.22 18.49 -13.03
CA GLY A 62 5.99 18.68 -12.24
C GLY A 62 6.20 18.71 -10.71
N SER A 63 7.45 18.76 -10.23
CA SER A 63 7.75 18.86 -8.79
C SER A 63 7.88 20.29 -8.27
N PHE A 64 7.92 21.30 -9.16
CA PHE A 64 8.09 22.69 -8.78
C PHE A 64 6.88 23.21 -7.98
N LYS A 65 7.14 23.83 -6.83
CA LYS A 65 6.14 24.47 -5.97
C LYS A 65 6.59 25.90 -5.70
N ARG A 66 5.75 26.89 -6.05
CA ARG A 66 6.04 28.32 -5.83
C ARG A 66 6.18 28.69 -4.34
N GLN A 67 5.55 27.91 -3.47
CA GLN A 67 5.59 28.11 -2.03
C GLN A 67 6.13 26.83 -1.38
N ALA A 68 7.20 26.97 -0.60
CA ALA A 68 7.75 25.88 0.18
C ALA A 68 6.82 25.53 1.36
N LYS A 69 6.91 24.28 1.85
CA LYS A 69 6.10 23.81 2.99
C LYS A 69 6.38 24.61 4.27
N HIS A 70 7.61 25.09 4.43
CA HIS A 70 8.03 25.96 5.53
C HIS A 70 8.54 27.26 4.93
N LYS A 71 7.84 28.37 5.20
CA LYS A 71 8.30 29.71 4.82
C LYS A 71 9.19 30.23 5.94
N GLY A 72 10.46 30.55 5.65
CA GLY A 72 11.38 31.14 6.62
C GLY A 72 12.03 30.18 7.63
N GLN A 73 11.92 28.86 7.45
CA GLN A 73 12.75 27.90 8.19
C GLN A 73 13.59 27.09 7.20
N GLU A 74 14.87 26.92 7.55
CA GLU A 74 15.83 26.01 6.91
C GLU A 74 15.11 24.69 6.57
N PRO A 75 15.12 24.23 5.30
CA PRO A 75 14.50 22.98 4.95
C PRO A 75 15.25 21.86 5.66
N CYS A 76 14.68 21.39 6.78
CA CYS A 76 15.23 20.30 7.55
C CYS A 76 15.54 19.14 6.61
N THR A 77 16.78 18.69 6.70
CA THR A 77 17.43 17.53 6.09
C THR A 77 16.64 16.23 6.29
N LYS A 78 15.47 16.09 5.66
CA LYS A 78 14.74 14.82 5.62
C LYS A 78 15.12 14.09 4.34
N GLY A 79 16.16 13.29 4.51
CA GLY A 79 16.77 12.48 3.47
C GLY A 79 15.78 11.55 2.78
N ASN A 80 15.98 11.44 1.47
CA ASN A 80 15.93 10.17 0.76
C ASN A 80 17.20 10.14 -0.10
N ARG A 81 18.27 9.53 0.42
CA ARG A 81 19.48 9.14 -0.35
C ARG A 81 19.33 7.70 -0.88
N PHE A 82 18.15 7.33 -1.37
CA PHE A 82 17.97 6.00 -1.92
C PHE A 82 17.52 6.11 -3.38
N PHE A 83 18.35 5.49 -4.22
CA PHE A 83 18.37 5.42 -5.67
C PHE A 83 19.11 6.52 -6.44
N PHE A 84 19.99 6.01 -7.30
CA PHE A 84 20.87 6.62 -8.29
C PHE A 84 22.35 6.63 -7.89
N VAL A 85 23.10 5.73 -8.54
CA VAL A 85 24.57 5.57 -8.59
C VAL A 85 25.22 4.64 -7.55
N GLN A 86 24.94 3.33 -7.68
CA GLN A 86 26.01 2.36 -7.91
C GLN A 86 25.63 1.68 -9.24
N GLY A 87 26.26 2.02 -10.37
CA GLY A 87 27.63 1.62 -10.64
C GLY A 87 27.63 0.12 -10.96
N PHE A 88 26.99 -0.27 -12.06
CA PHE A 88 27.04 -1.63 -12.59
C PHE A 88 28.47 -1.85 -13.12
N SER A 89 29.37 -2.25 -12.23
CA SER A 89 30.76 -2.55 -12.56
C SER A 89 30.80 -3.83 -13.38
N PHE A 90 31.38 -3.72 -14.57
CA PHE A 90 31.73 -4.80 -15.49
C PHE A 90 32.44 -5.95 -14.74
N ILE A 91 31.91 -7.17 -14.85
CA ILE A 91 32.64 -8.38 -14.50
C ILE A 91 33.65 -8.61 -15.62
N THR A 92 34.93 -8.45 -15.28
CA THR A 92 36.08 -8.86 -16.09
C THR A 92 36.89 -9.81 -15.21
N ALA A 93 36.88 -11.09 -15.56
CA ALA A 93 37.89 -12.14 -15.34
C ALA A 93 37.23 -13.50 -15.63
#